data_AF-A0A9P5QH83-F1
#
_entry.id   AF-A0A9P5QH83-F1
#
_cell.length_a   1.000
_cell.length_b   1.000
_cell.length_c   1.000
_cell.angle_alpha   90.00
_cell.angle_beta   90.00
_cell.angle_gamma   90.00
#
_symmetry.space_group_name_H-M   'P 1'
#
loop_
_entity.id
_entity.type
_entity.pdbx_description
1 polymer ?
#
loop_
_entity_poly.entity_id
_entity_poly.type
_entity_poly.pdbx_seq_one_letter_code
_entity_poly.pdbx_strand_id
1 'polypeptide(L)' 'MGGYLTHDPAVEKWVRMRESTAQHYRWNSRNIRIVGILGLVIPAGIYYLASNYEYKFKWVAQGPQPKAAAVEEEEA' A
#
# COMPACT_ATOMS: atom_id res chain seq x y z
N MET A 1 32.28 -22.51 20.77
CA MET A 1 31.63 -23.74 20.28
C MET A 1 30.22 -23.36 19.85
N GLY A 2 30.02 -23.07 18.56
CA GLY A 2 28.75 -22.58 18.03
C GLY A 2 27.64 -23.60 18.24
N GLY A 3 26.49 -23.15 18.73
CA GLY A 3 25.33 -24.00 18.94
C GLY A 3 24.89 -24.63 17.62
N TYR A 4 24.84 -25.96 17.57
CA TYR A 4 24.38 -26.69 16.40
C TYR A 4 22.90 -26.38 16.18
N LEU A 5 22.56 -25.89 14.99
CA LEU A 5 21.17 -25.71 14.57
C LEU A 5 20.53 -27.10 14.47
N THR A 6 19.45 -27.33 15.22
CA THR A 6 18.69 -28.58 15.10
C THR A 6 18.04 -28.61 13.73
N HIS A 7 18.46 -29.56 12.90
CA HIS A 7 17.85 -29.82 11.59
C HIS A 7 16.51 -30.53 11.78
N ASP A 8 15.41 -29.79 11.63
CA ASP A 8 14.07 -30.35 11.58
C ASP A 8 13.69 -30.66 10.12
N PRO A 9 13.49 -31.96 9.76
CA PRO A 9 13.14 -32.33 8.40
C PRO A 9 11.80 -31.77 7.93
N ALA A 10 10.86 -31.45 8.84
CA ALA A 10 9.59 -30.84 8.48
C ALA A 10 9.78 -29.39 8.02
N VAL A 11 10.58 -28.62 8.76
CA VAL A 11 10.90 -27.22 8.42
C VAL A 11 11.68 -27.17 7.10
N GLU A 12 12.66 -28.03 6.91
CA GLU A 12 13.43 -28.08 5.66
C GLU A 12 12.57 -28.42 4.45
N LYS A 13 11.64 -29.37 4.57
CA LYS A 13 10.70 -29.70 3.48
C LYS A 13 9.79 -28.53 3.15
N TRP A 14 9.29 -27.82 4.16
CA TRP A 14 8.46 -26.64 3.96
C TRP A 14 9.22 -25.50 3.27
N VAL A 15 10.46 -25.27 3.68
CA VAL A 15 11.35 -24.30 3.02
C VAL A 15 11.58 -24.71 1.55
N ARG A 16 11.98 -25.97 1.30
CA ARG A 16 12.19 -26.49 -0.06
C ARG A 16 10.94 -26.38 -0.95
N MET A 17 9.74 -26.57 -0.40
CA MET A 17 8.49 -26.41 -1.15
C MET A 17 8.32 -24.96 -1.64
N ARG A 18 8.61 -23.97 -0.80
CA ARG A 18 8.50 -22.54 -1.16
C ARG A 18 9.56 -22.13 -2.18
N GLU A 19 10.79 -22.57 -1.97
CA GLU A 19 11.90 -22.28 -2.89
C GLU A 19 11.67 -22.87 -4.28
N SER A 20 11.11 -24.09 -4.35
CA SER A 20 10.82 -24.77 -5.62
C SER A 20 9.47 -24.38 -6.25
N THR A 21 8.72 -23.44 -5.66
CA THR A 21 7.38 -23.06 -6.15
C THR A 21 7.42 -22.52 -7.59
N ALA A 22 8.46 -21.76 -7.95
CA ALA A 22 8.60 -21.21 -9.31
C ALA A 22 8.79 -22.30 -10.37
N GLN A 23 9.47 -23.40 -10.04
CA GLN A 23 9.72 -24.51 -10.97
C GLN A 23 8.45 -25.30 -11.30
N HIS A 24 7.50 -25.34 -10.36
CA HIS A 24 6.25 -26.09 -10.50
C HIS A 24 5.06 -25.20 -10.90
N TYR A 25 5.30 -23.92 -11.17
CA TYR A 25 4.26 -22.98 -11.53
C TYR A 25 3.70 -23.24 -12.93
N ARG A 26 2.38 -23.14 -13.08
CA ARG A 26 1.70 -23.27 -14.37
C ARG A 26 0.72 -22.12 -14.58
N TRP A 27 0.68 -21.62 -15.82
CA TRP A 27 -0.34 -20.69 -16.27
C TRP A 27 -1.64 -21.45 -16.49
N ASN A 28 -2.55 -21.34 -15.53
CA ASN A 28 -3.92 -21.80 -15.66
C ASN A 28 -4.86 -20.59 -15.56
N SER A 29 -6.12 -20.78 -15.95
CA SER A 29 -7.11 -19.68 -15.97
C SER A 29 -7.28 -19.00 -14.60
N ARG A 30 -7.11 -19.74 -13.50
CA ARG A 30 -7.18 -19.17 -12.15
C ARG A 30 -5.97 -18.26 -11.86
N ASN A 31 -4.77 -18.74 -12.11
CA ASN A 31 -3.53 -18.02 -11.84
C ASN A 31 -3.41 -16.77 -12.72
N ILE A 32 -3.80 -16.86 -14.00
CA ILE A 32 -3.85 -15.70 -14.92
C ILE A 32 -4.81 -14.64 -14.37
N ARG A 33 -6.00 -15.02 -13.90
CA ARG A 33 -6.94 -14.07 -13.28
C ARG A 33 -6.37 -13.41 -12.04
N ILE A 34 -5.74 -14.19 -11.15
CA ILE A 34 -5.15 -13.67 -9.91
C ILE A 34 -4.02 -12.69 -10.23
N VAL A 35 -3.09 -13.07 -11.13
CA VAL A 35 -1.98 -12.22 -11.55
C VAL A 35 -2.50 -10.95 -12.24
N GLY A 36 -3.51 -11.04 -13.10
CA GLY A 36 -4.11 -9.88 -13.75
C GLY A 36 -4.78 -8.93 -12.74
N ILE A 37 -5.56 -9.47 -11.79
CA ILE A 37 -6.25 -8.66 -10.79
C ILE A 37 -5.26 -7.99 -9.83
N LEU A 38 -4.37 -8.78 -9.22
CA LEU A 38 -3.45 -8.28 -8.20
C LEU A 38 -2.28 -7.49 -8.80
N GLY A 39 -1.79 -7.88 -9.97
CA GLY A 39 -0.62 -7.28 -10.61
C GLY A 39 -0.94 -6.08 -11.50
N LEU A 40 -2.18 -5.96 -12.00
CA LEU A 40 -2.54 -4.90 -12.94
C LEU A 40 -3.78 -4.13 -12.51
N VAL A 41 -4.92 -4.80 -12.30
CA VAL A 41 -6.20 -4.12 -12.05
C VAL A 41 -6.14 -3.28 -10.76
N ILE A 42 -5.67 -3.87 -9.66
CA ILE A 42 -5.60 -3.18 -8.37
C ILE A 42 -4.61 -2.01 -8.40
N PRO A 43 -3.33 -2.19 -8.82
CA PRO A 43 -2.39 -1.08 -8.89
C PRO A 43 -2.86 0.04 -9.82
N ALA A 44 -3.41 -0.30 -11.00
CA ALA A 44 -3.94 0.69 -11.93
C ALA A 44 -5.14 1.44 -11.36
N GLY A 45 -6.05 0.75 -10.67
CA GLY A 45 -7.19 1.36 -10.00
C GLY A 45 -6.76 2.32 -8.89
N ILE A 46 -5.78 1.92 -8.07
CA ILE A 46 -5.22 2.79 -7.01
C ILE A 46 -4.56 4.02 -7.64
N TYR A 47 -3.73 3.84 -8.66
CA TYR A 47 -3.06 4.95 -9.34
C TYR A 47 -4.06 5.92 -9.97
N TYR A 48 -5.08 5.40 -10.66
CA TYR A 48 -6.14 6.21 -11.25
C TYR A 48 -6.91 7.01 -10.20
N LEU A 49 -7.27 6.39 -9.07
CA LEU A 49 -7.93 7.09 -7.99
C LEU A 49 -7.01 8.17 -7.40
N ALA A 50 -5.75 7.84 -7.12
CA ALA A 50 -4.77 8.81 -6.62
C ALA A 50 -4.69 10.03 -7.56
N SER A 51 -4.43 9.82 -8.86
CA SER A 51 -4.30 10.90 -9.82
C SER A 51 -5.56 11.77 -9.97
N ASN A 52 -6.74 11.21 -9.74
CA ASN A 52 -8.01 11.94 -9.88
C ASN A 52 -8.46 12.68 -8.62
N TYR A 53 -7.98 12.27 -7.45
CA TYR A 53 -8.42 12.81 -6.16
C TYR A 53 -7.31 13.55 -5.40
N GLU A 54 -6.08 13.50 -5.91
CA GLU A 54 -4.97 14.33 -5.47
C GLU A 54 -5.37 15.82 -5.60
N TYR A 55 -5.41 16.51 -4.45
CA TYR A 55 -5.86 17.91 -4.28
C TYR A 55 -7.36 18.22 -4.36
N LYS A 56 -8.25 17.26 -4.66
CA LYS A 56 -9.71 17.52 -4.62
C LYS A 56 -10.20 17.81 -3.21
N PHE A 57 -9.63 17.13 -2.22
CA PHE A 57 -10.01 17.30 -0.83
C PHE A 57 -8.89 18.01 -0.08
N LYS A 58 -8.93 19.34 -0.11
CA LYS A 58 -8.14 20.17 0.81
C LYS A 58 -8.84 20.17 2.16
N TRP A 59 -8.47 19.24 3.02
CA TRP A 59 -8.84 19.26 4.44
C TRP A 59 -8.00 20.32 5.16
N VAL A 60 -8.21 21.59 4.79
CA VAL A 60 -7.73 22.69 5.62
C VAL A 60 -8.60 22.64 6.86
N ALA A 61 -8.01 22.32 8.01
CA ALA A 61 -8.60 22.69 9.28
C ALA A 61 -8.73 24.22 9.24
N GLN A 62 -9.91 24.73 8.88
CA GLN A 62 -10.23 26.13 9.09
C GLN A 62 -10.24 26.32 10.60
N GLY A 63 -9.09 26.67 11.16
CA GLY A 63 -9.03 27.28 12.47
C GLY A 63 -9.96 28.51 12.48
N PRO A 64 -10.47 28.92 13.65
CA PRO A 64 -11.35 30.07 13.74
C PRO A 64 -10.73 31.23 12.97
N GLN A 65 -11.42 31.70 11.91
CA GLN A 65 -10.98 32.88 11.18
C GLN A 65 -10.84 34.00 12.21
N PRO A 66 -9.69 34.68 12.33
CA PRO A 66 -9.62 35.83 13.19
C PRO A 66 -10.65 36.82 12.66
N LYS A 67 -11.71 37.07 13.45
CA LYS A 67 -12.64 38.18 13.16
C LYS A 67 -11.75 39.39 12.98
N ALA A 68 -11.85 40.03 11.81
CA ALA A 68 -11.09 41.22 11.46
C ALA A 68 -10.98 42.09 12.71
N ALA A 69 -9.74 42.30 13.18
CA ALA A 69 -9.50 43.21 14.29
C ALA A 69 -10.27 44.49 13.98
N ALA A 70 -11.14 44.91 14.90
CA ALA A 70 -11.83 46.17 14.78
C ALA A 70 -10.74 47.22 14.59
N VAL A 71 -10.64 47.75 13.37
CA VAL A 71 -9.79 48.90 13.11
C VAL A 71 -10.46 50.02 13.89
N GLU A 72 -9.87 50.41 15.01
CA GLU A 72 -10.33 51.60 15.72
C GLU A 72 -10.13 52.77 14.75
N GLU A 73 -11.24 53.41 14.38
CA GLU A 73 -11.23 54.62 13.57
C GLU A 73 -10.59 55.72 14.42
N GLU A 74 -9.33 56.05 14.13
CA GLU A 74 -8.66 57.20 14.71
C GLU A 74 -9.21 58.45 14.02
N GLU A 75 -10.14 59.15 14.70
CA GLU A 75 -10.59 60.48 14.32
C GLU A 75 -9.43 61.49 14.43
N ALA A 76 -9.05 62.11 13.30
CA ALA A 76 -8.39 63.42 13.24
C ALA A 76 -8.45 64.03 11.83
#